data_AF-Q00UX7-F1
#
_entry.id   AF-Q00UX7-F1
#
_cell.length_a   1.000
_cell.length_b   1.000
_cell.length_c   1.000
_cell.angle_alpha   90.00
_cell.angle_beta   90.00
_cell.angle_gamma   90.00
#
_symmetry.space_group_name_H-M   'P 1'
#
loop_
_entity.id
_entity.type
_entity.pdbx_description
1 polymer ?
#
loop_
_entity_poly.entity_id
_entity_poly.type
_entity_poly.pdbx_seq_one_letter_code
_entity_poly.pdbx_strand_id
1 'polypeptide(L)'
;MRRVFLLFLLHLLATLVTADRVHLPHDYRDERLDDDDDALQREESIDYFSSRRFHGVDAADGGSSGWIEKISDSPRAYVFREFLTDAECDRVIERAYPTMEASEVTDDDSGEARPDDARSSIGGWVSGDDDEVIRNIELRASTWAMLPMNRGETMQVLRYEKGQKYDAHDDFFHDEHNVKNGGQRVATILMYLSDVEEGGETVFPLGTPLGGRDPEKSGVTGDNACELASQNDPRVLAVKPRRGDALLFFNAHLSGEMDEKANHAGCPVNRGTKWTMTRWHRVGAIGVGTFASDPKATSDSEQPHAPAGEP
;
A
#
# COMPACT_ATOMS: atom_id res chain seq x y z
N MET A 1 25.92 -43.63 35.49
CA MET A 1 25.47 -42.31 35.97
C MET A 1 25.54 -41.16 34.95
N ARG A 2 26.12 -41.30 33.74
CA ARG A 2 26.19 -40.21 32.74
C ARG A 2 25.12 -40.23 31.63
N ARG A 3 24.26 -41.25 31.55
CA ARG A 3 23.17 -41.32 30.54
C ARG A 3 21.79 -40.89 31.06
N VAL A 4 21.60 -40.77 32.38
CA VAL A 4 20.33 -40.32 32.98
C VAL A 4 20.27 -38.79 33.08
N PHE A 5 21.42 -38.12 33.18
CA PHE A 5 21.51 -36.66 33.29
C PHE A 5 21.20 -35.92 31.97
N LEU A 6 21.47 -36.55 30.82
CA LEU A 6 21.22 -35.95 29.51
C LEU A 6 19.72 -35.95 29.14
N LEU A 7 18.94 -36.91 29.64
CA LEU A 7 17.49 -36.98 29.43
C LEU A 7 16.71 -35.98 30.29
N PHE A 8 17.22 -35.63 31.48
CA PHE A 8 16.61 -34.59 32.33
C PHE A 8 16.81 -33.18 31.80
N LEU A 9 17.97 -32.88 31.17
CA LEU A 9 18.24 -31.56 30.60
C LEU A 9 17.41 -31.28 29.32
N LEU A 10 17.12 -32.33 28.53
CA LEU A 10 16.27 -32.23 27.34
C LEU A 10 14.77 -32.08 27.66
N HIS A 11 14.29 -32.56 28.80
CA HIS A 11 12.90 -32.31 29.24
C HIS A 11 12.69 -30.92 29.85
N LEU A 12 13.71 -30.34 30.50
CA LEU A 12 13.62 -28.99 31.06
C LEU A 12 13.67 -27.89 29.97
N LEU A 13 14.38 -28.13 28.86
CA LEU A 13 14.39 -27.22 27.70
C LEU A 13 13.11 -27.31 26.85
N ALA A 14 12.43 -28.47 26.83
CA ALA A 14 11.13 -28.62 26.16
C ALA A 14 9.95 -28.03 26.96
N THR A 15 10.12 -27.74 28.25
CA THR A 15 9.07 -27.13 29.10
C THR A 15 9.22 -25.62 29.28
N LEU A 16 10.32 -25.01 28.81
CA LEU A 16 10.56 -23.56 28.84
C LEU A 16 10.25 -22.85 27.51
N VAL A 17 9.74 -23.56 26.49
CA VAL A 17 9.34 -22.98 25.20
C VAL A 17 7.81 -22.86 25.05
N THR A 18 7.03 -23.15 26.10
CA THR A 18 5.55 -23.13 26.02
C THR A 18 4.85 -22.20 27.01
N ALA A 19 5.55 -21.25 27.62
CA ALA A 19 4.93 -20.30 28.55
C ALA A 19 5.37 -18.87 28.26
N ASP A 20 4.77 -18.30 27.21
CA ASP A 20 4.29 -16.91 27.20
C ASP A 20 3.27 -16.79 26.05
N ARG A 21 2.13 -17.46 26.24
CA ARG A 21 0.90 -17.06 25.54
C ARG A 21 0.37 -15.85 26.29
N VAL A 22 0.50 -14.68 25.69
CA VAL A 22 -0.24 -13.48 26.07
C VAL A 22 -1.73 -13.87 26.09
N HIS A 23 -2.33 -13.88 27.28
CA HIS A 23 -3.74 -14.17 27.46
C HIS A 23 -4.50 -12.88 27.16
N LEU A 24 -4.98 -12.75 25.91
CA LEU A 24 -5.92 -11.69 25.57
C LEU A 24 -7.27 -11.99 26.26
N PRO A 25 -7.90 -10.99 26.90
CA PRO A 25 -9.18 -11.19 27.57
C PRO A 25 -10.26 -11.68 26.60
N HIS A 26 -11.05 -12.65 27.08
CA HIS A 26 -11.91 -13.53 26.31
C HIS A 26 -13.28 -12.91 25.92
N ASP A 27 -13.32 -11.64 25.51
CA ASP A 27 -14.60 -10.95 25.23
C ASP A 27 -14.60 -10.07 23.98
N TYR A 28 -14.11 -10.62 22.87
CA TYR A 28 -14.38 -10.09 21.53
C TYR A 28 -14.33 -11.22 20.48
N ARG A 29 -15.18 -12.23 20.66
CA ARG A 29 -15.52 -13.16 19.57
C ARG A 29 -16.81 -12.65 18.94
N ASP A 30 -16.70 -12.03 17.76
CA ASP A 30 -17.87 -11.78 16.92
C ASP A 30 -18.28 -13.14 16.32
N GLU A 31 -19.39 -13.70 16.81
CA GLU A 31 -19.93 -15.01 16.40
C GLU A 31 -20.44 -15.02 14.94
N ARG A 32 -20.21 -13.97 14.15
CA ARG A 32 -20.51 -13.91 12.70
C ARG A 32 -19.35 -14.31 11.79
N LEU A 33 -18.16 -14.60 12.35
CA LEU A 33 -16.97 -15.00 11.60
C LEU A 33 -16.84 -16.51 11.40
N ASP A 34 -17.72 -17.31 12.02
CA ASP A 34 -17.49 -18.76 12.14
C ASP A 34 -18.14 -19.63 11.05
N ASP A 35 -18.97 -19.09 10.15
CA ASP A 35 -19.73 -19.94 9.22
C ASP A 35 -19.29 -19.92 7.73
N ASP A 36 -18.48 -18.96 7.28
CA ASP A 36 -18.04 -18.89 5.86
C ASP A 36 -16.51 -18.70 5.64
N ASP A 37 -15.72 -18.51 6.69
CA ASP A 37 -14.30 -18.14 6.58
C ASP A 37 -13.37 -19.35 6.34
N ASP A 38 -13.81 -20.55 6.72
CA ASP A 38 -13.01 -21.78 6.63
C ASP A 38 -12.93 -22.35 5.20
N ALA A 39 -13.88 -21.99 4.32
CA ALA A 39 -13.97 -22.42 2.93
C ALA A 39 -13.28 -21.45 1.94
N LEU A 40 -13.20 -20.15 2.26
CA LEU A 40 -12.58 -19.13 1.40
C LEU A 40 -11.09 -18.92 1.68
N GLN A 41 -10.60 -19.26 2.88
CA GLN A 41 -9.20 -19.03 3.26
C GLN A 41 -8.22 -20.16 2.89
N ARG A 42 -8.69 -21.35 2.45
CA ARG A 42 -7.82 -22.54 2.41
C ARG A 42 -7.13 -22.91 1.10
N GLU A 43 -7.45 -22.34 -0.07
CA GLU A 43 -6.83 -22.86 -1.31
C GLU A 43 -6.18 -21.84 -2.28
N GLU A 44 -6.53 -20.56 -2.32
CA GLU A 44 -6.01 -19.71 -3.42
C GLU A 44 -4.64 -19.05 -3.18
N SER A 45 -4.30 -18.62 -1.96
CA SER A 45 -3.09 -17.82 -1.71
C SER A 45 -1.81 -18.66 -1.54
N ILE A 46 -1.91 -19.82 -0.90
CA ILE A 46 -0.80 -20.75 -0.71
C ILE A 46 -0.50 -21.50 -2.01
N ASP A 47 -1.54 -21.85 -2.77
CA ASP A 47 -1.36 -22.60 -4.00
C ASP A 47 -0.83 -21.73 -5.16
N TYR A 48 -0.95 -20.40 -5.07
CA TYR A 48 -0.24 -19.46 -5.96
C TYR A 48 1.29 -19.57 -5.85
N PHE A 49 1.84 -19.83 -4.65
CA PHE A 49 3.29 -20.06 -4.47
C PHE A 49 3.72 -21.49 -4.84
N SER A 50 2.79 -22.45 -4.79
CA SER A 50 3.07 -23.89 -4.86
C SER A 50 2.87 -24.47 -6.27
N SER A 51 1.81 -24.07 -6.97
CA SER A 51 1.36 -24.67 -8.23
C SER A 51 1.75 -23.87 -9.48
N ARG A 52 1.90 -22.54 -9.35
CA ARG A 52 2.67 -21.74 -10.30
C ARG A 52 3.97 -21.41 -9.60
N ARG A 53 5.09 -21.87 -10.17
CA ARG A 53 6.35 -21.15 -9.95
C ARG A 53 6.02 -19.67 -10.08
N PHE A 54 6.59 -18.83 -9.24
CA PHE A 54 6.68 -17.39 -9.43
C PHE A 54 7.37 -17.14 -10.79
N HIS A 55 6.67 -17.43 -11.88
CA HIS A 55 6.93 -16.99 -13.23
C HIS A 55 6.45 -15.56 -13.17
N GLY A 56 7.26 -14.69 -12.56
CA GLY A 56 7.22 -13.30 -12.94
C GLY A 56 7.36 -13.32 -14.45
N VAL A 57 6.34 -12.83 -15.16
CA VAL A 57 6.23 -12.86 -16.62
C VAL A 57 6.30 -14.30 -17.17
N ASP A 58 5.29 -14.75 -17.91
CA ASP A 58 5.31 -16.08 -18.50
C ASP A 58 6.62 -16.31 -19.29
N ALA A 59 7.39 -17.33 -18.88
CA ALA A 59 8.57 -17.83 -19.60
C ALA A 59 8.22 -18.41 -21.00
N ALA A 60 6.96 -18.27 -21.44
CA ALA A 60 6.53 -18.56 -22.79
C ALA A 60 7.19 -17.61 -23.83
N ASP A 61 7.55 -16.39 -23.43
CA ASP A 61 8.17 -15.38 -24.32
C ASP A 61 9.68 -15.17 -24.09
N GLY A 62 10.34 -16.02 -23.28
CA GLY A 62 11.79 -15.92 -23.07
C GLY A 62 12.26 -14.69 -22.28
N GLY A 63 11.34 -13.99 -21.60
CA GLY A 63 11.63 -12.89 -20.68
C GLY A 63 12.28 -13.35 -19.38
N SER A 64 13.05 -12.46 -18.76
CA SER A 64 13.62 -12.65 -17.41
C SER A 64 12.50 -12.69 -16.37
N SER A 65 12.60 -13.57 -15.37
CA SER A 65 11.75 -13.46 -14.19
C SER A 65 12.24 -12.31 -13.33
N GLY A 66 11.37 -11.35 -13.01
CA GLY A 66 11.71 -10.20 -12.19
C GLY A 66 12.35 -10.55 -10.83
N TRP A 67 13.02 -9.57 -10.20
CA TRP A 67 13.75 -9.76 -8.94
C TRP A 67 13.44 -8.66 -7.92
N ILE A 68 13.70 -8.96 -6.64
CA ILE A 68 13.40 -8.05 -5.52
C ILE A 68 14.70 -7.48 -4.94
N GLU A 69 14.75 -6.16 -4.82
CA GLU A 69 15.81 -5.38 -4.19
C GLU A 69 15.30 -4.82 -2.86
N LYS A 70 15.99 -5.07 -1.75
CA LYS A 70 15.75 -4.33 -0.52
C LYS A 70 16.43 -2.97 -0.63
N ILE A 71 15.70 -1.89 -0.37
CA ILE A 71 16.23 -0.52 -0.50
C ILE A 71 16.32 0.21 0.85
N SER A 72 15.64 -0.29 1.88
CA SER A 72 15.71 0.27 3.23
C SER A 72 15.30 -0.74 4.31
N ASP A 73 15.87 -0.58 5.50
CA ASP A 73 15.41 -1.20 6.74
C ASP A 73 14.39 -0.33 7.50
N SER A 74 14.38 0.98 7.26
CA SER A 74 13.60 1.98 7.99
C SER A 74 13.30 3.18 7.09
N PRO A 75 12.12 3.22 6.46
CA PRO A 75 11.04 2.23 6.56
C PRO A 75 11.46 0.93 5.89
N ARG A 76 10.80 -0.19 6.22
CA ARG A 76 11.04 -1.43 5.47
C ARG A 76 10.52 -1.23 4.05
N ALA A 77 11.43 -1.19 3.07
CA ALA A 77 11.08 -0.91 1.69
C ALA A 77 11.85 -1.81 0.70
N TYR A 78 11.13 -2.24 -0.33
CA TYR A 78 11.59 -3.19 -1.34
C TYR A 78 11.10 -2.76 -2.72
N VAL A 79 11.92 -2.91 -3.75
CA VAL A 79 11.52 -2.75 -5.14
C VAL A 79 11.51 -4.11 -5.81
N PHE A 80 10.38 -4.48 -6.40
CA PHE A 80 10.27 -5.64 -7.27
C PHE A 80 10.35 -5.14 -8.71
N ARG A 81 11.46 -5.48 -9.37
CA ARG A 81 11.73 -5.19 -10.77
C ARG A 81 10.91 -6.10 -11.68
N GLU A 82 10.34 -5.54 -12.75
CA GLU A 82 9.51 -6.30 -13.71
C GLU A 82 8.32 -7.00 -13.00
N PHE A 83 7.69 -6.31 -12.04
CA PHE A 83 6.51 -6.79 -11.31
C PHE A 83 5.28 -6.88 -12.21
N LEU A 84 5.09 -5.89 -13.10
CA LEU A 84 4.07 -5.88 -14.14
C LEU A 84 4.72 -6.09 -15.51
N THR A 85 3.99 -6.75 -16.39
CA THR A 85 4.31 -6.76 -17.83
C THR A 85 3.90 -5.46 -18.49
N ASP A 86 4.47 -5.16 -19.67
CA ASP A 86 4.02 -4.02 -20.46
C ASP A 86 2.54 -4.10 -20.83
N ALA A 87 2.02 -5.29 -21.14
CA ALA A 87 0.61 -5.49 -21.45
C ALA A 87 -0.31 -5.23 -20.23
N GLU A 88 0.14 -5.61 -19.03
CA GLU A 88 -0.57 -5.31 -17.78
C GLU A 88 -0.61 -3.80 -17.52
N CYS A 89 0.52 -3.10 -17.71
CA CYS A 89 0.56 -1.64 -17.57
C CYS A 89 -0.38 -0.94 -18.55
N ASP A 90 -0.42 -1.36 -19.83
CA ASP A 90 -1.33 -0.80 -20.82
C ASP A 90 -2.79 -1.06 -20.46
N ARG A 91 -3.11 -2.27 -19.99
CA ARG A 91 -4.47 -2.63 -19.61
C ARG A 91 -4.98 -1.77 -18.45
N VAL A 92 -4.14 -1.53 -17.44
CA VAL A 92 -4.50 -0.65 -16.31
C VAL A 92 -4.77 0.78 -16.80
N ILE A 93 -3.91 1.32 -17.66
CA ILE A 93 -4.07 2.68 -18.22
C ILE A 93 -5.37 2.76 -19.03
N GLU A 94 -5.63 1.78 -19.90
CA GLU A 94 -6.84 1.71 -20.74
C GLU A 94 -8.11 1.73 -19.88
N ARG A 95 -8.13 0.98 -18.77
CA ARG A 95 -9.29 0.88 -17.88
C ARG A 95 -9.51 2.12 -17.03
N ALA A 96 -8.43 2.73 -16.55
CA ALA A 96 -8.54 3.88 -15.65
C ALA A 96 -8.81 5.19 -16.39
N TYR A 97 -8.15 5.43 -17.52
CA TYR A 97 -8.12 6.75 -18.17
C TYR A 97 -9.50 7.35 -18.49
N PRO A 98 -10.51 6.60 -18.95
CA PRO A 98 -11.83 7.16 -19.27
C PRO A 98 -12.60 7.72 -18.07
N THR A 99 -12.23 7.33 -16.84
CA THR A 99 -12.91 7.75 -15.61
C THR A 99 -12.04 8.66 -14.74
N MET A 100 -10.92 9.16 -15.27
CA MET A 100 -10.01 9.99 -14.49
C MET A 100 -10.52 11.42 -14.35
N GLU A 101 -10.43 11.94 -13.12
CA GLU A 101 -10.80 13.30 -12.76
C GLU A 101 -9.63 14.00 -12.04
N ALA A 102 -9.68 15.32 -11.87
CA ALA A 102 -8.67 16.03 -11.09
C ALA A 102 -8.60 15.45 -9.67
N SER A 103 -7.38 15.17 -9.18
CA SER A 103 -7.21 14.62 -7.84
C SER A 103 -7.56 15.69 -6.79
N GLU A 104 -8.42 15.33 -5.85
CA GLU A 104 -8.71 16.14 -4.67
C GLU A 104 -7.97 15.53 -3.46
N VAL A 105 -7.60 16.37 -2.49
CA VAL A 105 -7.06 15.94 -1.19
C VAL A 105 -8.20 15.98 -0.18
N THR A 106 -8.31 14.95 0.65
CA THR A 106 -9.26 14.92 1.77
C THR A 106 -8.69 15.75 2.91
N ASP A 107 -9.44 16.75 3.36
CA ASP A 107 -9.10 17.58 4.53
C ASP A 107 -9.28 16.74 5.80
N ASP A 108 -8.22 16.63 6.62
CA ASP A 108 -8.19 15.73 7.79
C ASP A 108 -9.20 16.13 8.89
N ASP A 109 -9.58 17.41 8.98
CA ASP A 109 -10.50 17.92 9.99
C ASP A 109 -11.97 17.74 9.59
N SER A 110 -12.28 17.87 8.29
CA SER A 110 -13.65 17.87 7.77
C SER A 110 -14.02 16.60 6.99
N GLY A 111 -13.04 15.83 6.53
CA GLY A 111 -13.24 14.69 5.63
C GLY A 111 -13.69 15.10 4.21
N GLU A 112 -13.69 16.39 3.89
CA GLU A 112 -14.14 16.92 2.60
C GLU A 112 -13.00 16.94 1.57
N ALA A 113 -13.33 16.67 0.32
CA ALA A 113 -12.38 16.72 -0.79
C ALA A 113 -12.17 18.17 -1.27
N ARG A 114 -10.92 18.63 -1.38
CA ARG A 114 -10.55 19.96 -1.88
C ARG A 114 -9.51 19.87 -3.01
N PRO A 115 -9.61 20.72 -4.04
CA PRO A 115 -8.51 20.94 -4.98
C PRO A 115 -7.31 21.51 -4.21
N ASP A 116 -6.16 20.85 -4.29
CA ASP A 116 -4.97 21.23 -3.53
C ASP A 116 -3.70 21.25 -4.42
N ASP A 117 -2.83 22.24 -4.20
CA ASP A 117 -1.48 22.30 -4.78
C ASP A 117 -0.57 21.16 -4.26
N ALA A 118 -0.94 20.56 -3.13
CA ALA A 118 -0.25 19.43 -2.51
C ALA A 118 -0.29 18.18 -3.40
N ARG A 119 -1.34 17.99 -4.21
CA ARG A 119 -1.45 16.90 -5.17
C ARG A 119 -2.15 17.36 -6.45
N SER A 120 -1.36 17.55 -7.49
CA SER A 120 -1.82 18.17 -8.74
C SER A 120 -2.10 17.17 -9.88
N SER A 121 -2.26 15.88 -9.60
CA SER A 121 -2.51 14.82 -10.60
C SER A 121 -3.97 14.78 -11.08
N ILE A 122 -4.22 13.97 -12.12
CA ILE A 122 -5.55 13.36 -12.34
C ILE A 122 -5.52 11.91 -11.84
N GLY A 123 -6.66 11.39 -11.39
CA GLY A 123 -6.77 10.07 -10.81
C GLY A 123 -8.08 9.36 -11.13
N GLY A 124 -8.03 8.03 -11.10
CA GLY A 124 -9.17 7.14 -11.27
C GLY A 124 -8.95 5.86 -10.49
N TRP A 125 -9.90 4.92 -10.59
CA TRP A 125 -9.89 3.69 -9.81
C TRP A 125 -10.09 2.48 -10.71
N VAL A 126 -9.41 1.37 -10.40
CA VAL A 126 -9.60 0.09 -11.08
C VAL A 126 -9.78 -1.03 -10.05
N SER A 127 -10.64 -1.99 -10.38
CA SER A 127 -10.90 -3.19 -9.58
C SER A 127 -10.78 -4.44 -10.45
N GLY A 128 -10.34 -5.54 -9.85
CA GLY A 128 -10.34 -6.86 -10.46
C GLY A 128 -11.72 -7.54 -10.52
N ASP A 129 -12.82 -6.87 -10.14
CA ASP A 129 -14.18 -7.44 -10.20
C ASP A 129 -14.65 -7.74 -11.62
N ASP A 130 -14.30 -6.88 -12.58
CA ASP A 130 -14.72 -7.01 -13.98
C ASP A 130 -13.54 -7.23 -14.95
N ASP A 131 -12.33 -7.48 -14.43
CA ASP A 131 -11.12 -7.59 -15.24
C ASP A 131 -10.11 -8.57 -14.64
N GLU A 132 -9.92 -9.72 -15.31
CA GLU A 132 -9.04 -10.79 -14.85
C GLU A 132 -7.56 -10.38 -14.80
N VAL A 133 -7.12 -9.50 -15.70
CA VAL A 133 -5.74 -8.99 -15.69
C VAL A 133 -5.51 -8.18 -14.42
N ILE A 134 -6.45 -7.28 -14.10
CA ILE A 134 -6.39 -6.48 -12.88
C ILE A 134 -6.48 -7.38 -11.64
N ARG A 135 -7.38 -8.37 -11.62
CA ARG A 135 -7.49 -9.36 -10.53
C ARG A 135 -6.17 -10.08 -10.26
N ASN A 136 -5.47 -10.50 -11.31
CA ASN A 136 -4.18 -11.17 -11.20
C ASN A 136 -3.10 -10.26 -10.60
N ILE A 137 -3.13 -8.96 -10.91
CA ILE A 137 -2.23 -7.96 -10.30
C ILE A 137 -2.54 -7.81 -8.81
N GLU A 138 -3.82 -7.73 -8.42
CA GLU A 138 -4.22 -7.64 -7.02
C GLU A 138 -3.77 -8.87 -6.21
N LEU A 139 -3.94 -10.07 -6.78
CA LEU A 139 -3.48 -11.34 -6.20
C LEU A 139 -1.98 -11.35 -6.03
N ARG A 140 -1.21 -10.95 -7.05
CA ARG A 140 0.24 -10.86 -7.01
C ARG A 140 0.72 -9.86 -5.94
N ALA A 141 0.06 -8.71 -5.84
CA ALA A 141 0.37 -7.66 -4.86
C ALA A 141 0.12 -8.15 -3.42
N SER A 142 -1.03 -8.77 -3.17
CA SER A 142 -1.39 -9.32 -1.86
C SER A 142 -0.48 -10.48 -1.45
N THR A 143 -0.15 -11.34 -2.40
CA THR A 143 0.84 -12.42 -2.23
C THR A 143 2.21 -11.87 -1.84
N TRP A 144 2.70 -10.83 -2.53
CA TRP A 144 4.01 -10.24 -2.23
C TRP A 144 4.05 -9.53 -0.88
N ALA A 145 2.98 -8.80 -0.52
CA ALA A 145 2.84 -8.20 0.80
C ALA A 145 2.66 -9.23 1.93
N MET A 146 2.34 -10.49 1.59
CA MET A 146 1.92 -11.54 2.52
C MET A 146 0.68 -11.11 3.34
N LEU A 147 -0.24 -10.40 2.69
CA LEU A 147 -1.49 -9.92 3.27
C LEU A 147 -2.66 -10.49 2.48
N PRO A 148 -3.74 -10.94 3.13
CA PRO A 148 -4.92 -11.47 2.43
C PRO A 148 -5.53 -10.46 1.46
N MET A 149 -6.09 -10.96 0.36
CA MET A 149 -6.71 -10.16 -0.70
C MET A 149 -7.80 -9.21 -0.19
N ASN A 150 -8.62 -9.67 0.76
CA ASN A 150 -9.70 -8.91 1.37
C ASN A 150 -9.24 -7.75 2.28
N ARG A 151 -7.92 -7.54 2.42
CA ARG A 151 -7.34 -6.38 3.10
C ARG A 151 -6.82 -5.32 2.13
N GLY A 152 -6.76 -5.61 0.84
CA GLY A 152 -6.32 -4.66 -0.17
C GLY A 152 -7.45 -3.75 -0.63
N GLU A 153 -7.24 -2.45 -0.59
CA GLU A 153 -8.16 -1.46 -1.16
C GLU A 153 -8.21 -1.54 -2.69
N THR A 154 -9.30 -1.01 -3.27
CA THR A 154 -9.40 -0.74 -4.70
C THR A 154 -8.19 0.06 -5.17
N MET A 155 -7.63 -0.29 -6.34
CA MET A 155 -6.38 0.32 -6.79
C MET A 155 -6.62 1.71 -7.35
N GLN A 156 -5.86 2.68 -6.84
CA GLN A 156 -5.89 4.06 -7.32
C GLN A 156 -4.86 4.25 -8.43
N VAL A 157 -5.30 4.71 -9.61
CA VAL A 157 -4.41 5.01 -10.73
C VAL A 157 -4.27 6.52 -10.87
N LEU A 158 -3.05 6.99 -11.09
CA LEU A 158 -2.71 8.41 -11.13
C LEU A 158 -1.86 8.72 -12.34
N ARG A 159 -2.06 9.93 -12.86
CA ARG A 159 -1.27 10.50 -13.94
C ARG A 159 -0.78 11.89 -13.56
N TYR A 160 0.53 12.08 -13.67
CA TYR A 160 1.21 13.34 -13.45
C TYR A 160 1.83 13.85 -14.75
N GLU A 161 1.44 15.05 -15.15
CA GLU A 161 2.06 15.84 -16.20
C GLU A 161 3.27 16.62 -15.69
N LYS A 162 3.95 17.31 -16.61
CA LYS A 162 5.10 18.14 -16.28
C LYS A 162 4.76 19.16 -15.19
N GLY A 163 5.57 19.19 -14.13
CA GLY A 163 5.44 20.07 -12.97
C GLY A 163 4.50 19.55 -11.88
N GLN A 164 3.65 18.56 -12.17
CA GLN A 164 2.75 17.98 -11.17
C GLN A 164 3.54 17.09 -10.21
N LYS A 165 3.10 17.09 -8.95
CA LYS A 165 3.78 16.45 -7.81
C LYS A 165 2.77 15.91 -6.78
N TYR A 166 3.28 15.21 -5.78
CA TYR A 166 2.58 14.92 -4.53
C TYR A 166 3.51 15.28 -3.38
N ASP A 167 3.10 16.23 -2.54
CA ASP A 167 3.82 16.60 -1.33
C ASP A 167 3.95 15.44 -0.34
N ALA A 168 4.89 15.60 0.59
CA ALA A 168 5.23 14.58 1.57
C ALA A 168 4.03 14.25 2.47
N HIS A 169 3.68 12.97 2.58
CA HIS A 169 2.51 12.52 3.32
C HIS A 169 2.71 11.10 3.87
N ASP A 170 1.80 10.73 4.77
CA ASP A 170 1.67 9.37 5.28
C ASP A 170 0.52 8.67 4.57
N ASP A 171 0.67 7.36 4.33
CA ASP A 171 -0.41 6.54 3.82
C ASP A 171 -1.35 6.03 4.93
N PHE A 172 -0.86 5.95 6.17
CA PHE A 172 -1.69 5.60 7.31
C PHE A 172 -2.56 6.78 7.73
N PHE A 173 -3.67 6.51 8.40
CA PHE A 173 -4.63 7.54 8.79
C PHE A 173 -4.28 8.19 10.11
N HIS A 174 -4.62 9.47 10.24
CA HIS A 174 -4.53 10.19 11.51
C HIS A 174 -5.90 10.32 12.20
N ASP A 175 -6.98 9.95 11.52
CA ASP A 175 -8.37 10.08 11.99
C ASP A 175 -9.02 8.73 12.36
N GLU A 176 -9.97 8.77 13.28
CA GLU A 176 -10.71 7.57 13.71
C GLU A 176 -11.75 7.09 12.68
N HIS A 177 -12.15 7.93 11.71
CA HIS A 177 -13.20 7.58 10.76
C HIS A 177 -12.68 6.56 9.74
N ASN A 178 -11.56 6.85 9.10
CA ASN A 178 -10.95 6.00 8.09
C ASN A 178 -10.44 4.67 8.65
N VAL A 179 -10.06 4.63 9.93
CA VAL A 179 -9.62 3.40 10.61
C VAL A 179 -10.77 2.42 10.85
N LYS A 180 -12.04 2.86 10.87
CA LYS A 180 -13.18 1.95 11.15
C LYS A 180 -13.33 0.82 10.14
N ASN A 181 -12.95 1.05 8.88
CA ASN A 181 -13.05 0.05 7.83
C ASN A 181 -11.70 -0.66 7.62
N GLY A 182 -11.56 -1.86 8.20
CA GLY A 182 -10.34 -2.65 8.08
C GLY A 182 -9.14 -2.16 8.89
N GLY A 183 -9.24 -1.09 9.68
CA GLY A 183 -8.14 -0.59 10.50
C GLY A 183 -7.14 0.28 9.73
N GLN A 184 -5.92 0.38 10.25
CA GLN A 184 -4.84 1.15 9.62
C GLN A 184 -4.33 0.52 8.31
N ARG A 185 -3.80 1.36 7.40
CA ARG A 185 -2.99 0.89 6.25
C ARG A 185 -1.60 0.52 6.75
N VAL A 186 -1.22 -0.75 6.63
CA VAL A 186 0.05 -1.29 7.14
C VAL A 186 1.11 -1.49 6.06
N ALA A 187 0.69 -1.53 4.79
CA ALA A 187 1.59 -1.64 3.65
C ALA A 187 1.01 -0.91 2.43
N THR A 188 1.92 -0.38 1.62
CA THR A 188 1.61 0.27 0.35
C THR A 188 2.42 -0.39 -0.75
N ILE A 189 1.74 -0.74 -1.84
CA ILE A 189 2.37 -1.16 -3.10
C ILE A 189 2.10 -0.09 -4.15
N LEU A 190 3.15 0.62 -4.53
CA LEU A 190 3.16 1.63 -5.59
C LEU A 190 3.78 1.02 -6.85
N MET A 191 2.97 0.82 -7.89
CA MET A 191 3.38 0.29 -9.18
C MET A 191 3.58 1.41 -10.19
N TYR A 192 4.68 1.37 -10.94
CA TYR A 192 4.98 2.36 -11.98
C TYR A 192 4.51 1.84 -13.33
N LEU A 193 3.59 2.57 -13.96
CA LEU A 193 3.00 2.20 -15.25
C LEU A 193 3.68 2.92 -16.43
N SER A 194 4.62 3.81 -16.17
CA SER A 194 5.43 4.45 -17.21
C SER A 194 6.86 4.69 -16.74
N ASP A 195 7.77 4.74 -17.72
CA ASP A 195 9.08 5.34 -17.51
C ASP A 195 8.92 6.86 -17.43
N VAL A 196 9.73 7.48 -16.57
CA VAL A 196 9.81 8.95 -16.47
C VAL A 196 11.23 9.36 -16.80
N GLU A 197 11.38 10.22 -17.81
CA GLU A 197 12.69 10.62 -18.30
C GLU A 197 13.45 11.44 -17.25
N GLU A 198 12.78 12.39 -16.61
CA GLU A 198 13.37 13.28 -15.60
C GLU A 198 12.36 13.69 -14.52
N GLY A 199 12.77 13.61 -13.26
CA GLY A 199 11.90 13.84 -12.12
C GLY A 199 10.98 12.64 -11.84
N GLY A 200 9.90 12.89 -11.08
CA GLY A 200 8.89 11.89 -10.79
C GLY A 200 9.28 10.83 -9.75
N GLU A 201 10.45 10.92 -9.13
CA GLU A 201 10.92 10.00 -8.10
C GLU A 201 9.91 9.88 -6.94
N THR A 202 9.79 8.68 -6.37
CA THR A 202 9.19 8.51 -5.05
C THR A 202 10.31 8.65 -4.02
N VAL A 203 10.25 9.65 -3.15
CA VAL A 203 11.27 9.91 -2.13
C VAL A 203 10.72 9.71 -0.74
N PHE A 204 11.59 9.30 0.19
CA PHE A 204 11.28 9.14 1.61
C PHE A 204 12.16 10.09 2.42
N PRO A 205 11.72 11.32 2.73
CA PRO A 205 12.55 12.32 3.38
C PRO A 205 13.06 11.89 4.76
N LEU A 206 12.28 11.06 5.47
CA LEU A 206 12.60 10.51 6.79
C LEU A 206 13.16 9.08 6.74
N GLY A 207 13.27 8.50 5.54
CA GLY A 207 13.72 7.13 5.31
C GLY A 207 15.23 7.01 5.14
N THR A 208 15.79 5.91 5.64
CA THR A 208 17.24 5.63 5.60
C THR A 208 17.56 4.72 4.41
N PRO A 209 18.35 5.14 3.40
CA PRO A 209 18.82 4.24 2.35
C PRO A 209 19.56 3.02 2.93
N LEU A 210 19.47 1.86 2.28
CA LEU A 210 20.19 0.66 2.70
C LEU A 210 21.70 0.92 2.75
N GLY A 211 22.33 0.65 3.91
CA GLY A 211 23.74 0.96 4.15
C GLY A 211 24.05 2.45 4.34
N GLY A 212 23.03 3.31 4.30
CA GLY A 212 23.10 4.74 4.55
C GLY A 212 23.17 5.09 6.04
N ARG A 213 23.14 6.40 6.32
CA ARG A 213 23.09 6.95 7.69
C ARG A 213 21.70 7.51 7.95
N ASP A 214 21.32 7.55 9.23
CA ASP A 214 20.04 8.11 9.66
C ASP A 214 19.79 9.52 9.07
N PRO A 215 18.61 9.78 8.47
CA PRO A 215 18.23 11.04 7.84
C PRO A 215 18.44 12.28 8.69
N GLU A 216 18.19 12.20 10.00
CA GLU A 216 18.40 13.32 10.94
C GLU A 216 19.85 13.83 10.94
N LYS A 217 20.78 12.98 10.52
CA LYS A 217 22.23 13.25 10.45
C LYS A 217 22.72 13.44 9.01
N SER A 218 21.84 13.29 8.02
CA SER A 218 22.17 13.30 6.58
C SER A 218 21.93 14.67 5.92
N GLY A 219 21.08 15.50 6.52
CA GLY A 219 20.65 16.79 5.97
C GLY A 219 19.55 16.70 4.91
N VAL A 220 18.95 15.52 4.72
CA VAL A 220 17.75 15.33 3.88
C VAL A 220 16.52 15.85 4.62
N THR A 221 15.68 16.61 3.94
CA THR A 221 14.40 17.14 4.42
C THR A 221 13.33 17.00 3.35
N GLY A 222 12.05 17.20 3.71
CA GLY A 222 10.95 17.22 2.72
C GLY A 222 11.19 18.23 1.59
N ASP A 223 11.78 19.38 1.91
CA ASP A 223 12.02 20.47 0.97
C ASP A 223 13.12 20.17 -0.07
N ASN A 224 14.14 19.38 0.30
CA ASN A 224 15.31 19.14 -0.56
C ASN A 224 15.41 17.72 -1.12
N ALA A 225 14.57 16.78 -0.66
CA ALA A 225 14.64 15.38 -1.04
C ALA A 225 14.57 15.18 -2.57
N CYS A 226 13.68 15.91 -3.25
CA CYS A 226 13.53 15.81 -4.70
C CYS A 226 14.72 16.38 -5.49
N GLU A 227 15.30 17.48 -5.01
CA GLU A 227 16.52 18.03 -5.62
C GLU A 227 17.67 17.03 -5.48
N LEU A 228 17.86 16.48 -4.28
CA LEU A 228 18.89 15.46 -4.01
C LEU A 228 18.66 14.17 -4.84
N ALA A 229 17.40 13.74 -4.99
CA ALA A 229 17.05 12.58 -5.79
C ALA A 229 17.39 12.79 -7.28
N SER A 230 17.09 13.97 -7.82
CA SER A 230 17.44 14.32 -9.21
C SER A 230 18.95 14.30 -9.49
N GLN A 231 19.75 14.50 -8.44
CA GLN A 231 21.21 14.46 -8.48
C GLN A 231 21.78 13.06 -8.20
N ASN A 232 20.93 12.06 -7.97
CA ASN A 232 21.30 10.71 -7.51
C ASN A 232 22.15 10.74 -6.22
N ASP A 233 21.82 11.64 -5.28
CA ASP A 233 22.53 11.71 -4.00
C ASP A 233 22.26 10.44 -3.16
N PRO A 234 23.30 9.72 -2.69
CA PRO A 234 23.12 8.47 -1.96
C PRO A 234 22.54 8.65 -0.54
N ARG A 235 22.33 9.89 -0.08
CA ARG A 235 21.73 10.18 1.22
C ARG A 235 20.21 10.09 1.20
N VAL A 236 19.56 10.31 0.06
CA VAL A 236 18.10 10.26 -0.05
C VAL A 236 17.64 8.86 -0.44
N LEU A 237 16.63 8.35 0.26
CA LEU A 237 15.94 7.13 -0.15
C LEU A 237 14.96 7.50 -1.26
N ALA A 238 15.28 7.11 -2.49
CA ALA A 238 14.52 7.49 -3.68
C ALA A 238 14.36 6.31 -4.65
N VAL A 239 13.21 6.24 -5.30
CA VAL A 239 12.93 5.27 -6.37
C VAL A 239 12.51 6.02 -7.62
N LYS A 240 13.30 5.88 -8.69
CA LYS A 240 12.97 6.43 -10.01
C LYS A 240 11.87 5.57 -10.66
N PRO A 241 10.80 6.17 -11.20
CA PRO A 241 9.77 5.42 -11.93
C PRO A 241 10.36 4.71 -13.13
N ARG A 242 10.12 3.41 -13.19
CA ARG A 242 10.45 2.55 -14.34
C ARG A 242 9.24 1.69 -14.61
N ARG A 243 8.78 1.69 -15.84
CA ARG A 243 7.58 0.93 -16.22
C ARG A 243 7.75 -0.54 -15.80
N GLY A 244 6.72 -1.09 -15.18
CA GLY A 244 6.71 -2.48 -14.73
C GLY A 244 7.21 -2.68 -13.31
N ASP A 245 8.00 -1.76 -12.75
CA ASP A 245 8.50 -1.90 -11.38
C ASP A 245 7.41 -1.62 -10.34
N ALA A 246 7.52 -2.27 -9.18
CA ALA A 246 6.67 -2.01 -8.02
C ALA A 246 7.51 -1.76 -6.76
N LEU A 247 7.12 -0.76 -5.98
CA LEU A 247 7.68 -0.41 -4.69
C LEU A 247 6.72 -0.85 -3.59
N LEU A 248 7.17 -1.74 -2.70
CA LEU A 248 6.50 -2.10 -1.47
C LEU A 248 7.21 -1.42 -0.30
N PHE A 249 6.46 -0.66 0.49
CA PHE A 249 6.93 -0.19 1.79
C PHE A 249 5.87 -0.42 2.86
N PHE A 250 6.34 -0.63 4.08
CA PHE A 250 5.47 -0.86 5.23
C PHE A 250 5.28 0.44 6.01
N ASN A 251 4.02 0.79 6.24
CA ASN A 251 3.60 1.96 7.02
C ASN A 251 3.60 1.68 8.53
N ALA A 252 3.91 0.45 8.92
CA ALA A 252 3.95 0.01 10.30
C ALA A 252 5.19 -0.83 10.61
N HIS A 253 5.71 -0.64 11.82
CA HIS A 253 6.67 -1.52 12.45
C HIS A 253 6.06 -2.90 12.74
N LEU A 254 6.91 -3.89 12.99
CA LEU A 254 6.45 -5.22 13.39
C LEU A 254 5.75 -5.23 14.77
N SER A 255 5.93 -4.17 15.57
CA SER A 255 5.18 -3.93 16.82
C SER A 255 3.72 -3.56 16.57
N GLY A 256 3.37 -3.14 15.35
CA GLY A 256 2.06 -2.59 15.00
C GLY A 256 1.96 -1.07 15.13
N GLU A 257 3.00 -0.41 15.63
CA GLU A 257 3.09 1.06 15.64
C GLU A 257 3.32 1.59 14.22
N MET A 258 2.74 2.74 13.88
CA MET A 258 2.93 3.37 12.57
C MET A 258 4.36 3.89 12.45
N ASP A 259 4.94 3.73 11.26
CA ASP A 259 6.33 4.07 10.97
C ASP A 259 6.38 5.44 10.26
N GLU A 260 6.64 6.51 11.02
CA GLU A 260 6.78 7.88 10.46
C GLU A 260 7.86 7.97 9.39
N LYS A 261 8.83 7.05 9.37
CA LYS A 261 9.87 7.03 8.33
C LYS A 261 9.32 6.57 6.97
N ALA A 262 8.11 6.02 6.93
CA ALA A 262 7.37 5.73 5.70
C ALA A 262 6.78 6.98 5.03
N ASN A 263 6.88 8.16 5.67
CA ASN A 263 6.51 9.42 5.06
C ASN A 263 7.23 9.60 3.72
N HIS A 264 6.46 9.89 2.68
CA HIS A 264 6.96 9.85 1.30
C HIS A 264 6.30 10.90 0.42
N ALA A 265 6.97 11.25 -0.67
CA ALA A 265 6.52 12.25 -1.64
C ALA A 265 6.72 11.77 -3.08
N GLY A 266 5.91 12.31 -3.99
CA GLY A 266 6.10 12.19 -5.44
C GLY A 266 6.74 13.45 -6.00
N CYS A 267 8.00 13.37 -6.41
CA CYS A 267 8.71 14.52 -6.95
C CYS A 267 8.08 15.06 -8.24
N PRO A 268 8.24 16.36 -8.54
CA PRO A 268 7.75 16.95 -9.78
C PRO A 268 8.26 16.19 -11.00
N VAL A 269 7.37 15.95 -11.98
CA VAL A 269 7.79 15.44 -13.29
C VAL A 269 8.43 16.58 -14.07
N ASN A 270 9.72 16.50 -14.37
CA ASN A 270 10.43 17.54 -15.12
C ASN A 270 10.34 17.30 -16.64
N ARG A 271 10.34 16.03 -17.05
CA ARG A 271 10.18 15.60 -18.44
C ARG A 271 9.53 14.22 -18.50
N GLY A 272 8.49 14.10 -19.33
CA GLY A 272 7.72 12.87 -19.48
C GLY A 272 6.30 12.97 -18.95
N THR A 273 5.72 11.82 -18.66
CA THR A 273 4.45 11.68 -17.93
C THR A 273 4.57 10.49 -17.00
N LYS A 274 4.28 10.70 -15.72
CA LYS A 274 4.32 9.63 -14.72
C LYS A 274 2.93 9.02 -14.59
N TRP A 275 2.86 7.71 -14.70
CA TRP A 275 1.67 6.93 -14.36
C TRP A 275 2.00 5.99 -13.22
N THR A 276 1.13 5.95 -12.23
CA THR A 276 1.26 5.03 -11.09
C THR A 276 -0.06 4.36 -10.76
N MET A 277 0.02 3.19 -10.17
CA MET A 277 -1.11 2.49 -9.55
C MET A 277 -0.74 2.13 -8.12
N THR A 278 -1.57 2.52 -7.16
CA THR A 278 -1.33 2.28 -5.74
C THR A 278 -2.36 1.29 -5.21
N ARG A 279 -1.90 0.29 -4.46
CA ARG A 279 -2.73 -0.57 -3.63
C ARG A 279 -2.30 -0.42 -2.19
N TRP A 280 -3.22 -0.01 -1.33
CA TRP A 280 -3.01 0.01 0.11
C TRP A 280 -3.58 -1.25 0.75
N HIS A 281 -2.85 -1.83 1.70
CA HIS A 281 -3.31 -2.97 2.47
C HIS A 281 -3.56 -2.58 3.92
N ARG A 282 -4.75 -2.95 4.40
CA ARG A 282 -5.23 -2.75 5.77
C ARG A 282 -4.75 -3.84 6.72
N VAL A 283 -4.81 -3.57 8.03
CA VAL A 283 -4.52 -4.58 9.07
C VAL A 283 -5.63 -5.64 9.15
N GLY A 284 -6.88 -5.27 8.91
CA GLY A 284 -8.06 -6.12 8.92
C GLY A 284 -8.76 -6.19 7.56
N ALA A 285 -9.78 -7.05 7.46
CA ALA A 285 -10.60 -7.15 6.26
C ALA A 285 -11.41 -5.87 6.05
N ILE A 286 -11.54 -5.47 4.79
CA ILE A 286 -12.33 -4.31 4.38
C ILE A 286 -13.77 -4.77 4.16
N GLY A 287 -14.72 -4.09 4.76
CA GLY A 287 -16.15 -4.29 4.47
C GLY A 287 -16.45 -3.89 3.02
N VAL A 288 -17.14 -4.76 2.28
CA VAL A 288 -17.53 -4.50 0.89
C VAL A 288 -18.54 -3.34 0.88
N GLY A 289 -18.09 -2.18 0.40
CA GLY A 289 -18.83 -0.92 0.36
C GLY A 289 -17.88 0.22 -0.02
N THR A 290 -18.02 0.75 -1.23
CA THR A 290 -17.18 1.80 -1.79
C THR A 290 -17.36 3.11 -1.04
N PHE A 291 -16.27 3.69 -0.55
CA PHE A 291 -16.17 5.14 -0.29
C PHE A 291 -15.39 5.83 -1.41
N ALA A 292 -15.64 5.45 -2.67
CA ALA A 292 -15.69 6.52 -3.66
C ALA A 292 -16.82 7.42 -3.16
N SER A 293 -16.46 8.60 -2.66
CA SER A 293 -17.40 9.61 -2.18
C SER A 293 -18.57 9.68 -3.16
N ASP A 294 -19.75 9.23 -2.75
CA ASP A 294 -20.95 9.38 -3.56
C ASP A 294 -21.26 10.88 -3.60
N PRO A 295 -21.11 11.58 -4.74
CA PRO A 295 -21.23 13.05 -4.80
C PRO A 295 -22.66 13.55 -4.57
N LYS A 296 -23.61 12.64 -4.30
CA LYS A 296 -25.05 12.93 -4.17
C LYS A 296 -25.65 12.66 -2.80
N ALA A 297 -24.88 12.20 -1.81
CA ALA A 297 -25.41 11.98 -0.46
C ALA A 297 -25.26 13.23 0.44
N THR A 298 -25.60 14.42 -0.07
CA THR A 298 -25.80 15.63 0.75
C THR A 298 -27.12 16.31 0.39
N SER A 299 -28.22 15.64 0.66
CA SER A 299 -29.47 16.27 1.08
C SER A 299 -30.43 15.15 1.41
N ASP A 300 -30.67 14.91 2.70
CA ASP A 300 -31.98 14.58 3.26
C ASP A 300 -31.81 14.31 4.75
N SER A 301 -31.48 15.38 5.49
CA SER A 301 -31.87 15.43 6.89
C SER A 301 -33.34 15.84 6.92
N GLU A 302 -34.24 14.85 6.97
CA GLU A 302 -35.62 15.08 7.39
C GLU A 302 -35.59 15.68 8.81
N GLN A 303 -35.81 16.99 8.91
CA GLN A 303 -36.15 17.62 10.18
C GLN A 303 -37.63 17.36 10.49
N PRO A 304 -38.00 17.00 11.73
CA PRO A 304 -39.39 16.78 12.10
C PRO A 304 -40.17 18.12 12.08
N HIS A 305 -41.22 18.16 11.26
CA HIS A 305 -42.16 19.27 11.18
C HIS A 305 -42.83 19.55 12.53
N ALA A 306 -42.66 20.77 13.05
CA ALA A 306 -43.52 21.32 14.10
C ALA A 306 -44.86 21.77 13.46
N PRO A 307 -46.02 21.52 14.12
CA PRO A 307 -47.32 21.90 13.55
C PRO A 307 -47.53 23.41 13.62
N ALA A 308 -47.90 23.99 12.48
CA ALA A 308 -48.32 25.37 12.33
C ALA A 308 -49.62 25.62 13.12
N GLY A 309 -49.59 26.63 13.99
CA GLY A 309 -50.79 27.25 14.54
C GLY A 309 -51.18 28.45 13.68
N GLU A 310 -52.41 28.44 13.19
CA GLU A 310 -53.17 29.62 12.75
C GLU A 310 -54.58 29.53 13.37
N PRO A 311 -55.35 30.64 13.45
CA PRO A 311 -55.01 32.02 13.09
C PRO A 311 -54.96 33.00 14.28
#